data_AF-A0A0Q5D7R6-F1
#
_entry.id   AF-A0A0Q5D7R6-F1
#
_cell.length_a   1.000
_cell.length_b   1.000
_cell.length_c   1.000
_cell.angle_alpha   90.00
_cell.angle_beta   90.00
_cell.angle_gamma   90.00
#
_symmetry.space_group_name_H-M   'P 1'
#
loop_
_entity.id
_entity.type
_entity.pdbx_description
1 polymer ?
#
loop_
_entity_poly.entity_id
_entity_poly.type
_entity_poly.pdbx_seq_one_letter_code
_entity_poly.pdbx_strand_id
1 'polypeptide(L)'
;MIDDQSRRAFINELWERFEELQRWAEANWPDQENPLTSADFVEARKEILGLRNPAQAPGKVPDAREPEQGGAQYVDVTPAPWP
;
A
#
# COMPACT_ATOMS: atom_id res chain seq x y z
N MET A 1 -7.85 10.03 -12.73
CA MET A 1 -7.43 10.12 -11.32
C MET A 1 -8.44 9.33 -10.51
N ILE A 2 -8.00 8.45 -9.60
CA ILE A 2 -8.93 7.76 -8.69
C ILE A 2 -9.51 8.81 -7.73
N ASP A 3 -10.83 8.90 -7.65
CA ASP A 3 -11.54 9.79 -6.74
C ASP A 3 -11.28 9.41 -5.28
N ASP A 4 -11.13 10.41 -4.40
CA ASP A 4 -10.79 10.22 -2.99
C ASP A 4 -11.88 9.41 -2.25
N GLN A 5 -13.14 9.54 -2.66
CA GLN A 5 -14.26 8.76 -2.16
C GLN A 5 -14.14 7.29 -2.58
N SER A 6 -13.81 7.01 -3.85
CA SER A 6 -13.61 5.64 -4.33
C SER A 6 -12.47 4.94 -3.61
N ARG A 7 -11.38 5.66 -3.30
CA ARG A 7 -10.26 5.11 -2.52
C ARG A 7 -10.70 4.73 -1.10
N ARG A 8 -11.46 5.59 -0.42
CA ARG A 8 -11.95 5.32 0.93
C ARG A 8 -12.91 4.14 0.96
N ALA A 9 -13.82 4.05 0.00
CA ALA A 9 -14.73 2.93 -0.14
C ALA A 9 -13.96 1.61 -0.32
N PHE A 10 -12.97 1.59 -1.23
CA PHE A 10 -12.11 0.43 -1.44
C PHE A 10 -11.35 0.02 -0.17
N ILE A 11 -10.75 0.97 0.56
CA ILE A 11 -10.01 0.67 1.78
C ILE A 11 -10.93 0.09 2.86
N ASN A 12 -12.16 0.60 2.98
CA ASN A 12 -13.13 0.08 3.94
C ASN A 12 -13.56 -1.34 3.58
N GLU A 13 -13.89 -1.60 2.31
CA GLU A 13 -14.24 -2.95 1.85
C GLU A 13 -13.08 -3.93 2.06
N LEU A 14 -11.85 -3.53 1.72
CA LEU A 14 -10.66 -4.34 1.92
C LEU A 14 -10.46 -4.67 3.40
N TRP A 15 -10.69 -3.71 4.29
CA TRP A 15 -10.59 -3.92 5.74
C TRP A 15 -11.62 -4.95 6.23
N GLU A 16 -12.88 -4.82 5.83
CA GLU A 16 -13.95 -5.76 6.20
C GLU A 16 -13.65 -7.18 5.72
N ARG A 17 -13.23 -7.32 4.45
CA ARG A 17 -12.84 -8.62 3.86
C ARG A 17 -11.64 -9.23 4.55
N PHE A 18 -10.67 -8.41 4.93
CA PHE A 18 -9.49 -8.87 5.65
C PHE A 18 -9.85 -9.39 7.06
N GLU A 19 -10.74 -8.72 7.78
CA GLU A 19 -11.21 -9.20 9.08
C GLU A 19 -12.00 -10.51 8.97
N GLU A 20 -12.83 -10.66 7.94
CA GLU A 20 -13.52 -11.92 7.65
C GLU A 20 -12.53 -13.05 7.39
N LEU A 21 -11.51 -12.79 6.56
CA LEU A 21 -10.45 -13.73 6.25
C LEU A 21 -9.66 -14.13 7.50
N GLN A 22 -9.30 -13.16 8.33
CA GLN A 22 -8.57 -13.42 9.57
C GLN A 22 -9.37 -14.35 10.49
N ARG A 23 -10.66 -14.03 10.72
CA ARG A 23 -11.53 -14.88 11.56
C ARG A 23 -11.64 -16.30 11.00
N TRP A 24 -11.77 -16.42 9.67
CA TRP A 24 -11.81 -17.73 9.02
C TRP A 24 -10.48 -18.48 9.18
N ALA A 25 -9.35 -17.81 8.99
CA ALA A 25 -8.02 -18.40 9.09
C ALA A 25 -7.72 -18.91 10.51
N GLU A 26 -8.01 -18.10 11.54
CA GLU A 26 -7.87 -18.50 12.94
C GLU A 26 -8.74 -19.73 13.27
N ALA A 27 -9.97 -19.79 12.73
CA ALA A 27 -10.91 -20.89 13.00
C ALA A 27 -10.62 -22.18 12.21
N ASN A 28 -10.00 -22.08 11.03
CA ASN A 28 -9.81 -23.22 10.10
C ASN A 28 -8.34 -23.60 9.92
N TRP A 29 -7.46 -23.11 10.80
CA TRP A 29 -6.04 -23.37 10.69
C TRP A 29 -5.73 -24.87 10.86
N PRO A 30 -4.99 -25.50 9.92
CA PRO A 30 -4.75 -26.94 9.96
C PRO A 30 -3.71 -27.34 11.03
N ASP A 31 -2.78 -26.45 11.39
CA ASP A 31 -1.74 -26.72 12.38
C ASP A 31 -2.18 -26.25 13.78
N GLN A 32 -2.77 -27.16 14.54
CA GLN A 32 -3.24 -26.88 15.90
C GLN A 32 -2.10 -26.75 16.93
N GLU A 33 -0.87 -27.19 16.60
CA GLU A 33 0.30 -27.04 17.48
C GLU A 33 0.87 -25.61 17.40
N ASN A 34 0.70 -24.95 16.24
CA ASN A 34 1.07 -23.56 16.02
C ASN A 34 -0.14 -22.75 15.51
N PRO A 35 -1.10 -22.41 16.39
CA PRO A 35 -2.30 -21.70 15.98
C PRO A 35 -1.97 -20.30 15.49
N LEU A 36 -2.63 -19.88 14.40
CA LEU A 36 -2.63 -18.47 14.01
C LEU A 36 -3.35 -17.64 15.06
N THR A 37 -2.77 -16.48 15.36
CA THR A 37 -3.32 -15.51 16.29
C THR A 37 -3.45 -14.15 15.62
N SER A 38 -4.24 -13.26 16.21
CA SER A 38 -4.33 -11.89 15.70
C SER A 38 -2.99 -11.14 15.66
N ALA A 39 -1.95 -11.60 16.37
CA ALA A 39 -0.62 -10.99 16.33
C ALA A 39 0.08 -11.22 14.98
N ASP A 40 -0.18 -12.35 14.34
CA ASP A 40 0.43 -12.75 13.06
C ASP A 40 -0.06 -11.87 11.89
N PHE A 41 -1.17 -11.17 12.08
CA PHE A 41 -1.81 -10.30 11.08
C PHE A 41 -1.49 -8.81 11.25
N VAL A 42 -0.66 -8.43 12.23
CA VAL A 42 -0.40 -7.02 12.56
C VAL A 42 0.26 -6.26 11.40
N GLU A 43 1.22 -6.87 10.70
CA GLU A 43 1.87 -6.22 9.56
C GLU A 43 0.90 -5.99 8.40
N ALA A 44 0.07 -6.97 8.07
CA ALA A 44 -0.96 -6.83 7.04
C ALA A 44 -1.96 -5.70 7.38
N ARG A 45 -2.37 -5.57 8.65
CA ARG A 45 -3.22 -4.45 9.10
C ARG A 45 -2.54 -3.10 8.91
N LYS A 46 -1.24 -3.01 9.22
CA LYS A 46 -0.46 -1.77 9.01
C LYS A 46 -0.41 -1.41 7.53
N GLU A 47 -0.20 -2.38 6.64
CA GLU A 47 -0.19 -2.14 5.19
C GLU A 47 -1.53 -1.61 4.69
N ILE A 48 -2.65 -2.23 5.09
CA ILE A 48 -4.00 -1.79 4.68
C ILE A 48 -4.29 -0.38 5.19
N LEU A 49 -3.94 -0.08 6.45
CA LEU A 49 -4.11 1.27 7.01
C LEU A 49 -3.17 2.29 6.34
N GLY A 50 -1.99 1.86 5.90
CA GLY A 50 -1.04 2.68 5.14
C GLY A 50 -1.60 3.18 3.81
N LEU A 51 -2.54 2.44 3.18
CA LEU A 51 -3.21 2.87 1.95
C LEU A 51 -4.04 4.16 2.12
N ARG A 52 -4.43 4.51 3.37
CA ARG A 52 -5.18 5.74 3.68
C ARG A 52 -4.34 6.99 3.49
N ASN A 53 -3.02 6.88 3.61
CA ASN A 53 -2.10 7.98 3.36
C ASN A 53 -1.06 7.57 2.31
N PRO A 54 -1.22 7.97 1.04
CA PRO A 54 -0.27 7.63 -0.02
C PRO A 54 1.16 8.13 0.26
N ALA A 55 1.33 9.10 1.17
CA ALA A 55 2.66 9.53 1.61
C ALA A 55 3.38 8.51 2.52
N GLN A 56 2.63 7.59 3.13
CA GLN A 56 3.10 6.57 4.09
C GLN A 56 2.96 5.13 3.56
N ALA A 57 2.55 4.94 2.30
CA ALA A 57 2.43 3.62 1.71
C ALA A 57 3.80 2.91 1.66
N PRO A 58 3.94 1.69 2.20
CA PRO A 58 5.17 0.91 2.08
C PRO A 58 5.47 0.62 0.60
N GLY A 59 6.74 0.78 0.20
CA GLY A 59 7.15 0.65 -1.20
C GLY A 59 7.05 1.95 -2.01
N LYS A 60 6.92 3.11 -1.37
CA LYS A 60 6.99 4.41 -2.05
C LYS A 60 8.26 4.46 -2.90
N VAL A 61 8.04 4.51 -4.21
CA VAL A 61 9.07 4.89 -5.18
C VAL A 61 9.55 6.28 -4.78
N PRO A 62 10.85 6.49 -4.47
CA PRO A 62 11.35 7.84 -4.27
C PRO A 62 10.99 8.68 -5.50
N ASP A 63 10.47 9.89 -5.29
CA ASP A 63 10.10 10.83 -6.38
C ASP A 63 11.26 11.06 -7.38
N ALA A 64 12.49 10.89 -6.91
CA ALA A 64 13.70 10.89 -7.71
C ALA A 64 14.36 9.49 -7.67
N ARG A 65 13.89 8.57 -8.52
CA ARG A 65 14.74 7.44 -8.92
C ARG A 65 15.79 7.95 -9.90
N GLU A 66 17.00 7.43 -9.81
CA GLU A 66 18.01 7.67 -10.85
C GLU A 66 17.51 7.07 -12.18
N PRO A 67 17.93 7.60 -13.34
CA PRO A 67 17.45 7.12 -14.66
C PRO A 67 17.59 5.62 -14.85
N GLU A 68 18.66 5.02 -14.31
CA GLU A 68 18.93 3.58 -14.35
C GLU A 68 17.94 2.72 -13.55
N GLN A 69 17.16 3.34 -12.65
CA GLN A 69 16.11 2.70 -11.85
C GLN A 69 14.70 2.99 -12.40
N GLY A 70 14.60 3.58 -13.60
CA GLY A 70 13.33 3.96 -14.23
C GLY A 70 12.84 5.36 -13.86
N GLY A 71 13.73 6.23 -13.38
CA GLY A 71 13.46 7.66 -13.19
C GLY A 71 13.45 8.47 -14.49
N ALA A 72 13.11 9.76 -14.41
CA ALA A 72 13.06 10.65 -15.58
C ALA A 72 14.45 10.79 -16.24
N GLN A 73 14.53 10.53 -17.54
CA GLN A 73 15.78 10.60 -18.31
C GLN A 73 16.11 12.01 -18.83
N TYR A 74 15.19 12.96 -18.64
CA TYR A 74 15.32 14.32 -19.15
C TYR A 74 15.03 15.32 -18.04
N VAL A 75 15.75 16.43 -18.06
CA VAL A 75 15.47 17.59 -17.21
C VAL A 75 14.74 18.60 -18.08
N ASP A 76 13.57 19.04 -17.64
CA ASP A 76 12.88 20.17 -18.26
C ASP A 76 13.67 21.45 -17.96
N VAL A 77 14.51 21.83 -18.91
CA VAL A 77 15.19 23.12 -18.87
C VAL A 77 14.32 24.10 -19.61
N THR A 78 13.72 25.04 -18.87
CA THR A 78 13.16 26.24 -19.50
C THR A 78 14.32 26.95 -20.19
N PRO A 79 14.38 26.99 -21.53
CA PRO A 79 15.49 27.65 -22.21
C PRO A 79 15.47 29.12 -21.83
N ALA A 80 16.65 29.70 -21.60
CA ALA A 80 16.76 31.14 -21.39
C ALA A 80 16.12 31.86 -22.60
N PRO A 81 15.38 32.97 -22.38
CA PRO A 81 14.78 33.70 -23.47
C PRO A 81 15.89 34.17 -24.42
N TRP A 82 15.71 33.91 -25.72
CA TRP A 82 16.64 34.37 -26.75
C TRP A 82 16.76 35.91 -26.69
N PRO A 83 17.97 36.46 -26.88
CA PRO A 83 18.20 37.90 -26.91
C PRO A 83 17.48 38.60 -28.07
#